data_AF-A0A845I287-F1
#
_entry.id   AF-A0A845I287-F1
#
_cell.length_a   1.000
_cell.length_b   1.000
_cell.length_c   1.000
_cell.angle_alpha   90.00
_cell.angle_beta   90.00
_cell.angle_gamma   90.00
#
_symmetry.space_group_name_H-M   'P 1'
#
loop_
_entity.id
_entity.type
_entity.pdbx_description
1 polymer ?
#
loop_
_entity_poly.entity_id
_entity_poly.type
_entity_poly.pdbx_seq_one_letter_code
_entity_poly.pdbx_strand_id
1 'polypeptide(L)'
;MSAYRMALLVALALFPAERAAEQQEPWDGRPKPLNGDYQVYGGTLSESVPPTRKDRKISFMFTGPLGKDLFEHIGPDLKEACGAAPDHRTRRRGDLSCVWTKEGGYVCYLGLDVPTGKSTSGSIC
;
A
#
# COMPACT_ATOMS: atom_id res chain seq x y z
N MET A 1 32.36 39.62 35.34
CA MET A 1 32.05 39.27 33.94
C MET A 1 32.65 37.90 33.67
N SER A 2 31.80 36.86 33.72
CA SER A 2 32.22 35.47 33.87
C SER A 2 32.32 34.77 32.53
N ALA A 3 33.47 34.13 32.27
CA ALA A 3 33.81 33.35 31.07
C ALA A 3 32.78 32.26 30.70
N TYR A 4 31.85 31.96 31.60
CA TYR A 4 30.74 31.03 31.40
C TYR A 4 29.73 31.46 30.34
N ARG A 5 29.56 32.77 30.10
CA ARG A 5 28.58 33.25 29.09
C ARG A 5 29.07 33.13 27.65
N MET A 6 30.38 33.05 27.41
CA MET A 6 30.93 32.85 26.06
C MET A 6 30.97 31.37 25.64
N ALA A 7 31.00 30.43 26.59
CA ALA A 7 31.04 29.00 26.26
C ALA A 7 29.71 28.46 25.71
N LEU A 8 28.57 29.06 26.10
CA LEU A 8 27.23 28.62 25.68
C LEU A 8 26.86 29.03 24.24
N LEU A 9 27.55 30.02 23.66
CA LEU A 9 27.27 30.45 22.28
C LEU A 9 28.03 29.64 21.22
N VAL A 10 29.05 28.88 21.61
CA VAL A 10 29.85 28.07 20.67
C VAL A 10 29.28 26.64 20.51
N ALA A 11 28.55 26.12 21.50
CA ALA A 11 28.00 24.77 21.46
C ALA A 11 26.80 24.59 20.51
N LEU A 12 26.16 25.68 20.07
CA LEU A 12 25.01 25.64 19.14
C LEU A 12 25.42 25.70 17.66
N ALA A 13 26.71 25.88 17.34
CA ALA A 13 27.20 25.98 15.96
C ALA A 13 27.71 24.64 15.38
N LEU A 14 27.67 23.54 16.15
CA LEU A 14 28.26 22.25 15.78
C LEU A 14 27.24 21.12 15.58
N PHE A 15 25.94 21.40 15.54
CA PHE A 15 24.97 20.42 15.06
C PHE A 15 24.76 20.62 13.56
N PRO A 16 25.43 19.85 12.67
CA PRO A 16 25.02 19.79 11.30
C PRO A 16 23.56 19.37 11.31
N ALA A 17 22.70 20.20 10.71
CA ALA A 17 21.37 19.78 10.34
C ALA A 17 21.56 18.62 9.36
N GLU A 18 21.49 17.38 9.85
CA GLU A 18 21.26 16.21 9.03
C GLU A 18 19.87 16.37 8.43
N ARG A 19 19.77 17.19 7.38
CA ARG A 19 18.79 16.95 6.35
C ARG A 19 19.19 15.59 5.77
N ALA A 20 18.63 14.52 6.34
CA ALA A 20 18.24 13.38 5.54
C ALA A 20 17.21 13.88 4.53
N ALA A 21 17.68 14.62 3.53
CA ALA A 21 17.00 14.67 2.26
C ALA A 21 17.04 13.21 1.82
N GLU A 22 15.93 12.50 2.00
CA GLU A 22 15.65 11.29 1.27
C GLU A 22 16.09 11.59 -0.17
N GLN A 23 17.21 11.01 -0.58
CA GLN A 23 17.59 11.01 -1.98
C GLN A 23 16.54 10.16 -2.66
N GLN A 24 15.41 10.77 -2.98
CA GLN A 24 14.45 10.19 -3.89
C GLN A 24 15.24 9.96 -5.17
N GLU A 25 15.45 8.69 -5.49
CA GLU A 25 16.08 8.36 -6.77
C GLU A 25 15.33 9.11 -7.87
N PRO A 26 16.04 9.77 -8.81
CA PRO A 26 15.40 10.48 -9.90
C PRO A 26 14.38 9.57 -10.57
N TRP A 27 13.15 10.06 -10.76
CA TRP A 27 12.14 9.31 -11.49
C TRP A 27 12.66 9.03 -12.91
N ASP A 28 12.94 7.77 -13.19
CA ASP A 28 13.56 7.32 -14.44
C ASP A 28 12.54 6.84 -15.48
N GLY A 29 11.24 6.91 -15.15
CA GLY A 29 10.13 6.48 -16.00
C GLY A 29 10.06 4.97 -16.28
N ARG A 30 10.95 4.16 -15.70
CA ARG A 30 10.99 2.72 -15.99
C ARG A 30 10.00 1.96 -15.09
N PRO A 31 9.28 0.97 -15.65
CA PRO A 31 8.46 0.08 -14.82
C PRO A 31 9.33 -0.66 -13.81
N LYS A 32 8.85 -0.74 -12.57
CA LYS A 32 9.44 -1.59 -11.53
C LYS A 32 8.88 -3.01 -11.64
N PRO A 33 9.65 -4.06 -11.28
CA PRO A 33 9.13 -5.41 -11.17
C PRO A 33 7.91 -5.46 -10.24
N LEU A 34 6.91 -6.25 -10.63
CA LEU A 34 5.67 -6.43 -9.88
C LEU A 34 5.68 -7.80 -9.19
N ASN A 35 5.34 -7.81 -7.90
CA ASN A 35 5.18 -9.04 -7.12
C ASN A 35 3.72 -9.26 -6.73
N GLY A 36 3.30 -10.52 -6.76
CA GLY A 36 1.98 -10.96 -6.34
C GLY A 36 1.38 -12.00 -7.28
N ASP A 37 0.10 -12.25 -7.10
CA ASP A 37 -0.65 -13.26 -7.83
C ASP A 37 -1.86 -12.64 -8.51
N TYR A 38 -2.52 -13.39 -9.37
CA TYR A 38 -3.81 -13.01 -9.91
C TYR A 38 -4.72 -14.24 -10.03
N GLN A 39 -6.02 -14.00 -9.94
CA GLN A 39 -7.03 -15.03 -10.13
C GLN A 39 -8.04 -14.59 -11.18
N VAL A 40 -8.31 -15.46 -12.16
CA VAL A 40 -9.35 -15.24 -13.18
C VAL A 40 -10.59 -16.03 -12.79
N TYR A 41 -11.74 -15.37 -12.75
CA TYR A 41 -13.00 -15.98 -12.32
C TYR A 41 -14.21 -15.40 -13.07
N GLY A 42 -15.31 -16.15 -13.11
CA GLY A 42 -16.66 -15.64 -13.37
C GLY A 42 -17.47 -15.57 -12.07
N GLY A 43 -18.70 -15.08 -12.12
CA GLY A 43 -19.54 -14.92 -10.94
C GLY A 43 -19.08 -13.77 -10.05
N THR A 44 -19.08 -14.00 -8.73
CA THR A 44 -18.64 -13.02 -7.72
C THR A 44 -17.41 -13.53 -6.97
N LEU A 45 -16.77 -12.69 -6.16
CA LEU A 45 -15.63 -13.13 -5.34
C LEU A 45 -16.04 -14.25 -4.36
N SER A 46 -17.22 -14.19 -3.76
CA SER A 46 -17.73 -15.21 -2.83
C SER A 46 -18.21 -16.49 -3.53
N GLU A 47 -18.68 -16.37 -4.77
CA GLU A 47 -19.25 -17.47 -5.55
C GLU A 47 -18.51 -17.59 -6.90
N SER A 48 -17.20 -17.76 -6.83
CA SER A 48 -16.34 -17.85 -8.01
C SER A 48 -16.64 -19.11 -8.82
N VAL A 49 -16.82 -18.94 -10.13
CA VAL A 49 -17.05 -20.03 -11.09
C VAL A 49 -16.05 -19.96 -12.24
N PRO A 50 -15.92 -21.00 -13.08
CA PRO A 50 -15.10 -20.93 -14.29
C PRO A 50 -15.50 -19.73 -15.19
N PRO A 51 -14.53 -18.92 -15.65
CA PRO A 51 -14.83 -17.72 -16.42
C PRO A 51 -15.36 -18.03 -17.83
N THR A 52 -16.22 -17.18 -18.34
CA THR A 52 -16.74 -17.23 -19.72
C THR A 52 -16.37 -15.97 -20.50
N ARG A 53 -16.66 -15.90 -21.81
CA ARG A 53 -16.41 -14.66 -22.58
C ARG A 53 -17.25 -13.47 -22.12
N LYS A 54 -18.45 -13.72 -21.60
CA LYS A 54 -19.38 -12.68 -21.16
C LYS A 54 -19.24 -12.34 -19.67
N ASP A 55 -18.54 -13.21 -18.93
CA ASP A 55 -18.34 -13.07 -17.50
C ASP A 55 -16.93 -13.54 -17.15
N ARG A 56 -16.01 -12.57 -17.13
CA ARG A 56 -14.60 -12.78 -16.83
C ARG A 56 -14.09 -11.59 -16.03
N LYS A 57 -13.61 -11.87 -14.83
CA LYS A 57 -13.02 -10.91 -13.92
C LYS A 57 -11.62 -11.38 -13.55
N ILE A 58 -10.76 -10.44 -13.23
CA ILE A 58 -9.43 -10.71 -12.71
C ILE A 58 -9.33 -10.02 -11.37
N SER A 59 -8.95 -10.76 -10.32
CA SER A 59 -8.46 -10.18 -9.08
C SER A 59 -6.93 -10.18 -9.13
N PHE A 60 -6.31 -9.02 -8.94
CA PHE A 60 -4.88 -8.85 -8.79
C PHE A 60 -4.56 -8.72 -7.31
N MET A 61 -3.58 -9.48 -6.86
CA MET A 61 -2.95 -9.34 -5.55
C MET A 61 -1.57 -8.70 -5.74
N PHE A 62 -1.29 -7.63 -5.02
CA PHE A 62 -0.01 -6.93 -5.04
C PHE A 62 0.67 -7.07 -3.69
N THR A 63 1.93 -7.51 -3.71
CA THR A 63 2.76 -7.69 -2.52
C THR A 63 4.09 -6.96 -2.69
N GLY A 64 4.96 -7.03 -1.67
CA GLY A 64 6.29 -6.43 -1.70
C GLY A 64 6.24 -4.89 -1.76
N PRO A 65 7.18 -4.24 -2.48
CA PRO A 65 7.29 -2.78 -2.48
C PRO A 65 6.02 -2.05 -2.91
N LEU A 66 5.33 -2.54 -3.95
CA LEU A 66 4.08 -1.92 -4.41
C LEU A 66 2.95 -2.08 -3.38
N GLY A 67 2.82 -3.25 -2.77
CA GLY A 67 1.80 -3.49 -1.73
C GLY A 67 1.96 -2.52 -0.55
N LYS A 68 3.20 -2.31 -0.10
CA LYS A 68 3.51 -1.33 0.95
C LYS A 68 3.20 0.10 0.51
N ASP A 69 3.69 0.51 -0.65
CA ASP A 69 3.51 1.85 -1.21
C ASP A 69 2.02 2.22 -1.33
N LEU A 70 1.22 1.33 -1.94
CA LEU A 70 -0.22 1.50 -2.02
C LEU A 70 -0.84 1.60 -0.62
N PHE A 71 -0.56 0.66 0.29
CA PHE A 71 -1.14 0.70 1.63
C PHE A 71 -0.86 2.04 2.34
N GLU A 72 0.38 2.53 2.28
CA GLU A 72 0.79 3.77 2.95
C GLU A 72 0.09 5.01 2.36
N HIS A 73 -0.21 5.02 1.06
CA HIS A 73 -0.73 6.18 0.35
C HIS A 73 -2.25 6.18 0.06
N ILE A 74 -2.97 5.06 0.19
CA ILE A 74 -4.39 4.98 -0.23
C ILE A 74 -5.39 5.55 0.78
N GLY A 75 -4.97 5.96 1.96
CA GLY A 75 -5.85 6.62 2.94
C GLY A 75 -5.75 6.04 4.35
N PRO A 76 -6.63 6.47 5.26
CA PRO A 76 -6.61 6.05 6.66
C PRO A 76 -7.08 4.60 6.83
N ASP A 77 -6.77 4.04 7.99
CA ASP A 77 -7.26 2.72 8.40
C ASP A 77 -8.79 2.76 8.58
N LEU A 78 -9.45 1.70 8.14
CA LEU A 78 -10.86 1.46 8.41
C LEU A 78 -11.03 1.05 9.87
N LYS A 79 -11.93 1.72 10.60
CA LYS A 79 -12.18 1.46 12.02
C LYS A 79 -12.85 0.11 12.26
N GLU A 80 -13.76 -0.27 11.36
CA GLU A 80 -14.50 -1.53 11.40
C GLU A 80 -14.18 -2.30 10.14
N ALA A 81 -13.10 -3.08 10.22
CA ALA A 81 -12.67 -3.95 9.15
C ALA A 81 -12.81 -5.42 9.55
N CYS A 82 -12.71 -6.27 8.55
CA CYS A 82 -12.85 -7.70 8.68
C CYS A 82 -11.65 -8.24 9.48
N GLY A 83 -11.92 -8.74 10.69
CA GLY A 83 -10.86 -9.16 11.60
C GLY A 83 -10.12 -7.99 12.26
N ALA A 84 -10.81 -6.88 12.56
CA ALA A 84 -10.24 -5.77 13.33
C ALA A 84 -9.58 -6.26 14.64
N ALA A 85 -8.26 -6.32 14.62
CA ALA A 85 -7.38 -6.70 15.72
C ALA A 85 -6.19 -5.73 15.76
N PRO A 86 -5.47 -5.56 16.89
CA PRO A 86 -4.38 -4.59 17.01
C PRO A 86 -3.25 -4.76 15.98
N ASP A 87 -3.06 -5.98 15.49
CA ASP A 87 -2.09 -6.47 14.53
C ASP A 87 -2.66 -6.66 13.12
N HIS A 88 -3.84 -6.09 12.87
CA HIS A 88 -4.52 -6.08 11.58
C HIS A 88 -4.94 -4.67 11.22
N ARG A 89 -4.59 -4.23 10.01
CA ARG A 89 -5.00 -2.91 9.50
C ARG A 89 -5.55 -3.08 8.10
N THR A 90 -6.71 -2.51 7.84
CA THR A 90 -7.33 -2.52 6.51
C THR A 90 -7.52 -1.10 6.04
N ARG A 91 -7.21 -0.84 4.77
CA ARG A 91 -7.39 0.44 4.10
C ARG A 91 -8.11 0.20 2.78
N ARG A 92 -8.98 1.13 2.39
CA ARG A 92 -9.70 1.04 1.12
C ARG A 92 -9.90 2.41 0.50
N ARG A 93 -9.75 2.48 -0.82
CA ARG A 93 -10.12 3.64 -1.63
C ARG A 93 -10.65 3.17 -2.97
N GLY A 94 -11.94 3.42 -3.22
CA GLY A 94 -12.63 2.87 -4.37
C GLY A 94 -12.56 1.34 -4.38
N ASP A 95 -12.06 0.80 -5.48
CA ASP A 95 -11.92 -0.64 -5.71
C ASP A 95 -10.62 -1.25 -5.17
N LEU A 96 -9.66 -0.41 -4.77
CA LEU A 96 -8.40 -0.85 -4.17
C LEU A 96 -8.59 -1.10 -2.68
N SER A 97 -8.31 -2.32 -2.25
CA SER A 97 -8.36 -2.77 -0.85
C SER A 97 -6.98 -3.25 -0.42
N CYS A 98 -6.45 -2.75 0.69
CA CYS A 98 -5.15 -3.17 1.21
C CYS A 98 -5.26 -3.60 2.66
N VAL A 99 -4.53 -4.64 2.99
CA VAL A 99 -4.43 -5.23 4.32
C VAL A 99 -2.97 -5.25 4.74
N TRP A 100 -2.72 -4.91 5.99
CA TRP A 100 -1.46 -5.20 6.66
C TRP A 100 -1.72 -6.11 7.84
N THR A 101 -0.92 -7.16 7.95
CA THR A 101 -0.83 -8.01 9.15
C THR A 101 0.63 -8.12 9.58
N LYS A 102 0.86 -8.40 10.86
CA LYS A 102 2.22 -8.57 11.39
C LYS A 102 2.96 -9.76 10.72
N GLU A 103 2.25 -10.85 10.45
CA GLU A 103 2.80 -12.08 9.89
C GLU A 103 2.90 -12.05 8.36
N GLY A 104 1.89 -11.45 7.68
CA GLY A 104 1.78 -11.46 6.22
C GLY A 104 2.30 -10.19 5.53
N GLY A 105 2.62 -9.15 6.28
CA GLY A 105 3.05 -7.86 5.73
C GLY A 105 1.93 -7.16 4.96
N TYR A 106 2.30 -6.41 3.91
CA TYR A 106 1.39 -5.59 3.12
C TYR A 106 0.89 -6.33 1.88
N VAL A 107 -0.43 -6.44 1.75
CA VAL A 107 -1.10 -7.05 0.60
C VAL A 107 -2.22 -6.14 0.12
N CYS A 108 -2.25 -5.87 -1.18
CA CYS A 108 -3.31 -5.07 -1.80
C CYS A 108 -4.04 -5.86 -2.90
N TYR A 109 -5.29 -5.51 -3.14
CA TYR A 109 -6.16 -6.19 -4.08
C TYR A 109 -6.90 -5.18 -4.96
N LEU A 110 -6.92 -5.46 -6.27
CA LEU A 110 -7.70 -4.72 -7.26
C LEU A 110 -8.38 -5.70 -8.20
N GLY A 111 -9.66 -5.50 -8.49
CA GLY A 111 -10.40 -6.28 -9.47
C GLY A 111 -10.56 -5.54 -10.79
N LEU A 112 -10.69 -6.30 -11.88
CA LEU A 112 -11.04 -5.82 -13.21
C LEU A 112 -12.14 -6.71 -13.80
N ASP A 113 -13.27 -6.12 -14.16
CA ASP A 113 -14.26 -6.75 -15.04
C ASP A 113 -13.78 -6.59 -16.49
N VAL A 114 -13.35 -7.70 -17.10
CA VAL A 114 -12.66 -7.67 -18.40
C VAL A 114 -13.60 -7.23 -19.54
N PRO A 115 -14.84 -7.74 -19.66
CA PRO A 115 -15.76 -7.29 -20.71
C PRO A 115 -16.09 -5.79 -20.67
N THR A 116 -16.19 -5.22 -19.47
CA THR A 116 -16.56 -3.80 -19.33
C THR A 116 -15.37 -2.86 -19.17
N GLY A 117 -14.19 -3.38 -18.86
CA GLY A 117 -12.98 -2.60 -18.56
C GLY A 117 -13.06 -1.83 -17.25
N LYS A 118 -14.08 -2.06 -16.41
CA LYS A 118 -14.28 -1.35 -15.15
C LYS A 118 -13.53 -2.03 -14.03
N SER A 119 -12.93 -1.24 -13.15
CA SER A 119 -12.42 -1.75 -11.88
C SER A 119 -13.57 -2.28 -11.03
N THR A 120 -13.24 -3.24 -10.17
CA THR A 120 -14.12 -3.83 -9.17
C THR A 120 -13.28 -4.22 -7.96
N SER A 121 -13.91 -4.61 -6.85
CA SER A 121 -13.18 -5.10 -5.69
C SER A 121 -12.38 -6.36 -6.06
N GLY A 122 -11.11 -6.42 -5.64
CA GLY A 122 -10.25 -7.60 -5.83
C GLY A 122 -10.31 -8.60 -4.67
N SER A 123 -10.86 -8.20 -3.53
CA SER A 123 -11.00 -9.05 -2.35
C SER A 123 -12.33 -8.82 -1.68
N ILE A 124 -12.78 -9.83 -0.95
CA ILE A 124 -13.96 -9.73 -0.10
C ILE A 124 -13.58 -10.21 1.30
N CYS A 125 -14.38 -9.75 2.25
CA CYS A 125 -14.56 -10.40 3.53
C CYS A 125 -15.79 -11.31 3.44
#